data_AF-A0A352YZV0-F1
#
_entry.id   AF-A0A352YZV0-F1
#
_cell.length_a   1.000
_cell.length_b   1.000
_cell.length_c   1.000
_cell.angle_alpha   90.00
_cell.angle_beta   90.00
_cell.angle_gamma   90.00
#
_symmetry.space_group_name_H-M   'P 1'
#
loop_
_entity.id
_entity.type
_entity.pdbx_description
1 polymer ?
#
loop_
_entity_poly.entity_id
_entity_poly.type
_entity_poly.pdbx_seq_one_letter_code
_entity_poly.pdbx_strand_id
1 'polypeptide(L)'
;MTKYQNDYLKTWLFRPNEDIAVIEKLFESEPELYASTICFHAQQAVEKFLKAFLVFHNIDFPKTHDLDYLFLECKKIDARNFDIDLGSLTDFGLNKV
;
A
#
# COMPACT_ATOMS: atom_id res chain seq x y z
N MET A 1 7.62 -8.55 19.79
CA MET A 1 6.30 -8.50 19.13
C MET A 1 5.41 -9.56 19.76
N THR A 2 4.19 -9.19 20.18
CA THR A 2 3.25 -10.14 20.79
C THR A 2 2.62 -11.06 19.74
N LYS A 3 2.01 -12.18 20.16
CA LYS A 3 1.26 -13.06 19.25
C LYS A 3 0.17 -12.31 18.48
N TYR A 4 -0.56 -11.44 19.17
CA TYR A 4 -1.60 -10.59 18.56
C TYR A 4 -1.02 -9.65 17.49
N GLN A 5 0.09 -8.97 17.78
CA GLN A 5 0.76 -8.11 16.81
C GLN A 5 1.26 -8.89 15.59
N ASN A 6 1.76 -10.12 15.80
CA ASN A 6 2.19 -10.98 14.70
C ASN A 6 1.03 -11.40 13.79
N ASP A 7 -0.11 -11.78 14.37
CA ASP A 7 -1.31 -12.16 13.61
C ASP A 7 -1.92 -10.95 12.89
N TYR A 8 -1.89 -9.77 13.53
CA TYR A 8 -2.30 -8.51 12.90
C TYR A 8 -1.39 -8.12 11.72
N LEU A 9 -0.07 -8.24 11.89
CA LEU A 9 0.90 -8.00 10.81
C LEU A 9 0.68 -8.95 9.62
N LYS A 10 0.45 -10.25 9.86
CA LYS A 10 0.15 -11.21 8.79
C LYS A 10 -1.05 -10.80 7.95
N THR A 11 -2.07 -10.21 8.58
CA THR A 11 -3.24 -9.68 7.86
C THR A 11 -2.84 -8.57 6.88
N TRP A 12 -1.94 -7.68 7.30
CA TRP A 12 -1.43 -6.59 6.46
C TRP A 12 -0.45 -7.04 5.37
N LEU A 13 0.26 -8.16 5.58
CA LEU A 13 1.13 -8.76 4.56
C LEU A 13 0.37 -9.62 3.55
N PHE A 14 -0.81 -10.15 3.91
CA PHE A 14 -1.62 -10.97 3.02
C PHE A 14 -2.43 -10.13 2.02
N ARG A 15 -3.09 -9.06 2.49
CA ARG A 15 -4.00 -8.24 1.67
C ARG A 15 -3.41 -7.58 0.42
N PRO A 16 -2.14 -7.12 0.39
CA PRO A 16 -1.53 -6.60 -0.84
C PRO A 16 -1.48 -7.66 -1.96
N ASN A 17 -1.38 -8.95 -1.61
CA ASN A 17 -1.32 -10.02 -2.60
C ASN A 17 -2.65 -10.18 -3.35
N GLU A 18 -3.77 -9.81 -2.73
CA GLU A 18 -5.07 -9.79 -3.41
C GLU A 18 -5.09 -8.72 -4.51
N ASP A 19 -4.53 -7.53 -4.26
CA ASP A 19 -4.41 -6.48 -5.28
C ASP A 19 -3.46 -6.89 -6.40
N ILE A 20 -2.32 -7.50 -6.06
CA ILE A 20 -1.35 -7.99 -7.05
C ILE A 20 -1.99 -9.05 -7.94
N ALA A 21 -2.73 -10.01 -7.38
CA ALA A 21 -3.43 -11.03 -8.16
C ALA A 21 -4.47 -10.43 -9.12
N VAL A 22 -5.17 -9.35 -8.71
CA VAL A 22 -6.09 -8.63 -9.60
C VAL A 22 -5.32 -7.93 -10.71
N ILE A 23 -4.22 -7.24 -10.41
CA ILE A 23 -3.36 -6.59 -11.40
C ILE A 23 -2.88 -7.62 -12.44
N GLU A 24 -2.30 -8.72 -11.99
CA GLU A 24 -1.81 -9.80 -12.87
C GLU A 24 -2.94 -10.29 -13.80
N LYS A 25 -4.13 -10.50 -13.26
CA LYS A 25 -5.26 -11.00 -14.05
C LYS A 25 -5.75 -10.01 -15.11
N LEU A 26 -5.78 -8.72 -14.78
CA LEU A 26 -6.18 -7.66 -15.70
C LEU A 26 -5.10 -7.35 -16.74
N PHE A 27 -3.83 -7.56 -16.38
CA PHE A 27 -2.71 -7.38 -17.30
C PHE A 27 -2.64 -8.50 -18.35
N GLU A 28 -3.04 -9.72 -17.99
CA GLU A 28 -3.17 -10.85 -18.92
C GLU A 28 -4.32 -10.71 -19.93
N SER A 29 -5.36 -9.94 -19.60
CA SER A 29 -6.54 -9.79 -20.46
C SER A 29 -6.39 -8.63 -21.44
N GLU A 30 -6.65 -7.40 -20.99
CA GLU A 30 -6.70 -6.19 -21.80
C GLU A 30 -6.16 -5.00 -20.98
N PRO A 31 -4.84 -4.89 -20.80
CA PRO A 31 -4.24 -3.90 -19.90
C PRO A 31 -4.61 -2.45 -20.24
N GLU A 32 -4.81 -2.15 -21.54
CA GLU A 32 -5.23 -0.83 -22.01
C GLU A 32 -6.66 -0.49 -21.60
N LEU A 33 -7.56 -1.46 -21.61
CA LEU A 33 -8.96 -1.30 -21.19
C LEU A 33 -9.07 -1.10 -19.67
N TYR A 34 -8.19 -1.76 -18.92
CA TYR A 34 -8.24 -1.79 -17.45
C TYR A 34 -7.18 -0.92 -16.77
N ALA A 35 -6.52 -0.02 -17.50
CA ALA A 35 -5.41 0.78 -17.00
C ALA A 35 -5.71 1.50 -15.67
N SER A 36 -6.87 2.15 -15.55
CA SER A 36 -7.28 2.83 -14.31
C SER A 36 -7.46 1.88 -13.12
N THR A 37 -8.02 0.69 -13.37
CA THR A 37 -8.26 -0.33 -12.34
C THR A 37 -6.93 -0.96 -11.90
N ILE A 38 -6.03 -1.21 -12.85
CA ILE A 38 -4.66 -1.68 -12.57
C ILE A 38 -3.91 -0.67 -11.69
N CYS A 39 -3.94 0.62 -12.05
CA CYS A 39 -3.30 1.67 -11.26
C CYS A 39 -3.92 1.81 -9.86
N PHE A 40 -5.24 1.71 -9.75
CA PHE A 40 -5.93 1.72 -8.45
C PHE A 40 -5.46 0.57 -7.55
N HIS A 41 -5.41 -0.66 -8.05
CA HIS A 41 -4.92 -1.79 -7.26
C HIS A 41 -3.44 -1.68 -6.93
N ALA A 42 -2.61 -1.12 -7.82
CA ALA A 42 -1.20 -0.88 -7.55
C ALA A 42 -1.03 0.09 -6.35
N GLN A 43 -1.80 1.17 -6.32
CA GLN A 43 -1.81 2.09 -5.19
C GLN A 43 -2.25 1.39 -3.89
N GLN A 44 -3.33 0.62 -3.93
CA GLN A 44 -3.85 -0.10 -2.75
C GLN A 44 -2.82 -1.11 -2.20
N ALA A 45 -2.10 -1.81 -3.08
CA ALA A 45 -1.03 -2.72 -2.69
C ALA A 45 0.07 -1.98 -1.94
N VAL A 46 0.56 -0.84 -2.48
CA VAL A 46 1.58 -0.01 -1.83
C VAL A 46 1.08 0.50 -0.48
N GLU A 47 -0.15 1.04 -0.41
CA GLU A 47 -0.74 1.54 0.84
C GLU A 47 -0.75 0.45 1.93
N LYS A 48 -1.14 -0.77 1.58
CA LYS A 48 -1.19 -1.91 2.51
C LYS A 48 0.21 -2.36 2.94
N PHE A 49 1.22 -2.31 2.06
CA PHE A 49 2.60 -2.59 2.44
C PHE A 49 3.18 -1.53 3.37
N LEU A 50 2.93 -0.24 3.14
CA LEU A 50 3.34 0.83 4.05
C LEU A 50 2.70 0.63 5.44
N LYS A 51 1.41 0.30 5.48
CA LYS A 51 0.71 -0.03 6.73
C LYS A 51 1.32 -1.25 7.42
N ALA A 52 1.67 -2.31 6.68
CA ALA A 52 2.35 -3.48 7.23
C ALA A 52 3.70 -3.11 7.88
N PHE A 53 4.48 -2.24 7.22
CA PHE A 53 5.74 -1.72 7.75
C PHE A 53 5.54 -0.95 9.07
N LEU A 54 4.54 -0.05 9.14
CA LEU A 54 4.22 0.67 10.37
C LEU A 54 3.78 -0.29 11.50
N VAL A 55 2.95 -1.29 11.22
CA VAL A 55 2.56 -2.32 12.20
C VAL A 55 3.78 -3.09 12.70
N PHE A 56 4.70 -3.47 11.81
CA PHE A 56 5.94 -4.16 12.19
C PHE A 56 6.78 -3.34 13.18
N HIS A 57 6.76 -2.02 13.05
CA HIS A 57 7.41 -1.08 13.97
C HIS A 57 6.54 -0.68 15.17
N ASN A 58 5.37 -1.31 15.38
CA ASN A 58 4.39 -0.99 16.42
C ASN A 58 3.92 0.48 16.39
N ILE A 59 3.81 1.06 15.20
CA ILE A 59 3.30 2.41 14.99
C ILE A 59 1.86 2.30 14.48
N ASP A 60 0.94 2.88 15.23
CA ASP A 60 -0.45 3.04 14.79
C ASP A 60 -0.54 4.13 13.72
N PHE A 61 -1.42 3.92 12.76
CA PHE A 61 -1.73 4.91 11.73
C PHE A 61 -3.24 5.21 11.73
N PRO A 62 -3.64 6.44 11.42
CA PRO A 62 -5.04 6.80 11.26
C PRO A 62 -5.65 6.01 10.09
N LYS A 63 -6.98 5.79 10.13
CA LYS A 63 -7.73 5.24 8.99
C LYS A 63 -7.90 6.29 7.89
N THR A 64 -6.80 6.85 7.43
CA THR A 64 -6.73 7.70 6.24
C THR A 64 -6.22 6.84 5.08
N HIS A 65 -6.79 7.06 3.89
CA HIS A 65 -6.27 6.53 2.62
C HIS A 65 -5.27 7.52 2.01
N ASP A 66 -4.40 8.08 2.86
CA ASP A 66 -3.42 9.08 2.48
C ASP A 66 -2.05 8.40 2.36
N LEU A 67 -1.67 8.13 1.12
CA LEU A 67 -0.42 7.45 0.79
C LEU A 67 0.79 8.30 1.19
N ASP A 68 0.71 9.62 1.02
CA ASP A 68 1.78 10.56 1.34
C ASP A 68 2.02 10.62 2.84
N TYR A 69 0.95 10.65 3.63
CA TYR A 69 1.03 10.54 5.09
C TYR A 69 1.73 9.25 5.52
N LEU A 70 1.29 8.10 5.00
CA LEU A 70 1.87 6.80 5.38
C LEU A 70 3.33 6.70 4.97
N PHE A 71 3.67 7.21 3.80
CA PHE A 71 5.03 7.26 3.29
C PHE A 71 5.93 8.13 4.18
N LEU A 72 5.44 9.30 4.60
CA LEU A 72 6.18 10.18 5.51
C LEU A 72 6.41 9.52 6.87
N GLU A 73 5.42 8.82 7.43
CA GLU A 73 5.60 8.05 8.67
C GLU A 73 6.65 6.94 8.50
N CYS A 74 6.65 6.24 7.37
CA CYS A 74 7.68 5.23 7.07
C CYS A 74 9.08 5.87 6.95
N LYS A 75 9.18 7.03 6.29
CA LYS A 75 10.44 7.77 6.11
C LYS A 75 11.04 8.24 7.43
N LYS A 76 10.23 8.54 8.45
CA LYS A 76 10.71 8.85 9.80
C LYS A 76 11.42 7.68 10.47
N ILE A 77 11.09 6.44 10.09
CA ILE A 77 11.66 5.21 10.64
C ILE A 77 12.92 4.81 9.86
N ASP A 78 12.85 4.84 8.53
CA ASP A 78 13.94 4.41 7.65
C ASP A 78 14.09 5.34 6.43
N ALA A 79 14.68 6.50 6.66
CA ALA A 79 14.82 7.51 5.62
C ALA A 79 15.59 7.04 4.38
N ARG A 80 16.47 6.04 4.50
CA ARG A 80 17.29 5.54 3.38
C ARG A 80 16.48 4.66 2.43
N ASN A 81 15.62 3.81 2.98
CA ASN A 81 14.80 2.91 2.17
C ASN A 81 13.53 3.59 1.62
N PHE A 82 13.13 4.72 2.21
CA PHE A 82 12.00 5.55 1.76
C PHE A 82 12.44 6.86 1.08
N ASP A 83 13.58 6.83 0.38
CA ASP A 83 13.99 7.90 -0.54
C ASP A 83 13.63 7.56 -2.00
N ILE A 84 12.36 7.22 -2.19
CA ILE A 84 11.77 6.90 -3.49
C ILE A 84 10.68 7.91 -3.83
N ASP A 85 10.54 8.23 -5.11
CA ASP A 85 9.44 9.04 -5.60
C ASP A 85 8.24 8.11 -5.90
N LEU A 86 7.11 8.34 -5.22
CA LEU A 86 5.88 7.60 -5.48
C LEU A 86 5.22 8.06 -6.79
N GLY A 87 5.59 9.22 -7.33
CA GLY A 87 5.08 9.74 -8.60
C GLY A 87 3.55 9.79 -8.64
N SER A 88 2.97 9.33 -9.74
CA SER A 88 1.52 9.35 -9.97
C SER A 88 0.75 8.26 -9.21
N LEU A 89 1.38 7.45 -8.35
CA LEU A 89 0.65 6.48 -7.52
C LEU A 89 -0.30 7.15 -6.54
N THR A 90 -0.11 8.43 -6.21
CA THR A 90 -0.99 9.22 -5.35
C THR A 90 -2.27 9.65 -6.05
N ASP A 91 -2.28 9.67 -7.39
CA ASP A 91 -3.39 10.21 -8.19
C ASP A 91 -4.63 9.31 -8.27
N PHE A 92 -4.50 8.01 -7.95
CA PHE A 92 -5.58 7.03 -8.04
C PHE A 92 -6.32 6.83 -6.70
N GLY A 93 -5.99 7.63 -5.69
CA GLY A 93 -6.57 7.52 -4.36
C GLY A 93 -8.01 7.97 -4.33
N LEU A 94 -8.86 7.26 -3.58
CA LEU A 94 -10.28 7.59 -3.43
C LEU A 94 -10.55 8.90 -2.66
N ASN A 95 -9.53 9.70 -2.34
CA ASN A 95 -9.63 10.97 -1.61
C ASN A 95 -9.55 12.21 -2.52
N LYS A 96 -10.16 12.16 -3.72
CA LYS A 96 -10.44 13.36 -4.52
C LYS A 96 -11.95 13.65 -4.54
N VAL A 97 -12.59 13.74 -3.37
CA VAL A 97 -13.89 14.40 -3.16
C VAL A 97 -13.94 15.05 -1.79
#